data_AF-A0A2X1N119-F1
#
_entry.id   AF-A0A2X1N119-F1
#
_cell.length_a   1.000
_cell.length_b   1.000
_cell.length_c   1.000
_cell.angle_alpha   90.00
_cell.angle_beta   90.00
_cell.angle_gamma   90.00
#
_symmetry.space_group_name_H-M   'P 1'
#
loop_
_entity.id
_entity.type
_entity.pdbx_description
1 polymer ?
#
loop_
_entity_poly.entity_id
_entity_poly.type
_entity_poly.pdbx_seq_one_letter_code
_entity_poly.pdbx_strand_id
1 'polypeptide(L)'
;MAIREAFNQIHRYSKESFNSENSLFKYLQLFVISNGTDTRYFANTTKRDKNSFDFTMNWAKSDNTLIKDLKDFTATFFPETYSA
;
A
#
# COMPACT_ATOMS: atom_id res chain seq x y z
N MET A 1 16.00 -3.94 3.69
CA MET A 1 15.44 -3.12 2.59
C MET A 1 14.65 -1.98 3.21
N ALA A 2 14.97 -0.74 2.85
CA ALA A 2 14.22 0.40 3.36
C ALA A 2 12.85 0.43 2.65
N ILE A 3 11.76 0.62 3.38
CA ILE A 3 10.41 0.71 2.80
C ILE A 3 10.29 1.83 1.77
N ARG A 4 11.12 2.87 1.92
CA ARG A 4 11.28 3.94 0.92
C ARG A 4 11.82 3.45 -0.42
N GLU A 5 12.69 2.45 -0.44
CA GLU A 5 13.20 1.85 -1.69
C GLU A 5 12.10 1.04 -2.38
N ALA A 6 11.30 0.28 -1.62
CA ALA A 6 10.14 -0.44 -2.14
C ALA A 6 9.15 0.52 -2.83
N PHE A 7 8.88 1.66 -2.19
CA PHE A 7 8.04 2.71 -2.76
C PHE A 7 8.60 3.25 -4.09
N ASN A 8 9.90 3.55 -4.13
CA ASN A 8 10.55 4.05 -5.35
C ASN A 8 10.52 3.02 -6.49
N GLN A 9 10.59 1.72 -6.18
CA GLN A 9 10.46 0.66 -7.18
C GLN A 9 9.07 0.65 -7.81
N ILE A 10 8.00 0.72 -7.00
CA ILE A 10 6.61 0.77 -7.51
C ILE A 10 6.40 1.98 -8.41
N HIS A 11 6.90 3.16 -8.01
CA HIS A 11 6.77 4.35 -8.83
C HIS A 11 7.41 4.20 -10.22
N ARG A 12 8.57 3.53 -10.30
CA ARG A 12 9.26 3.22 -11.56
C ARG A 12 8.43 2.25 -12.43
N TYR A 13 7.97 1.14 -11.87
CA TYR A 13 7.15 0.17 -12.60
C TYR A 13 5.80 0.76 -13.06
N SER A 14 5.25 1.74 -12.35
CA SER A 14 3.97 2.34 -12.75
C SER A 14 4.02 3.04 -14.11
N LYS A 15 5.20 3.56 -14.50
CA LYS A 15 5.41 4.24 -15.78
C LYS A 15 5.64 3.27 -16.94
N GLU A 16 6.04 2.04 -16.64
CA GLU A 16 6.51 1.06 -17.62
C GLU A 16 5.53 -0.11 -17.81
N SER A 17 4.76 -0.49 -16.78
CA SER A 17 4.00 -1.75 -16.76
C SER A 17 2.46 -1.63 -16.72
N PHE A 18 1.88 -0.45 -16.42
CA PHE A 18 0.42 -0.21 -16.46
C PHE A 18 -0.09 0.29 -17.83
N ASN A 19 0.60 -0.08 -18.91
CA ASN A 19 0.26 0.29 -20.28
C ASN A 19 -0.95 -0.49 -20.82
N SER A 20 -1.43 -0.10 -22.00
CA SER A 20 -2.69 -0.52 -22.65
C SER A 20 -3.00 -2.02 -22.68
N GLU A 21 -1.99 -2.88 -22.52
CA GLU A 21 -2.12 -4.35 -22.51
C GLU A 21 -2.54 -4.92 -21.13
N ASN A 22 -2.36 -4.17 -20.04
CA ASN A 22 -2.66 -4.59 -18.66
C ASN A 22 -3.83 -3.79 -18.05
N SER A 23 -4.94 -3.68 -18.78
CA SER A 23 -6.06 -2.78 -18.46
C SER A 23 -6.71 -3.01 -17.09
N LEU A 24 -6.72 -4.26 -16.60
CA LEU A 24 -7.31 -4.61 -15.31
C LEU A 24 -6.57 -3.98 -14.12
N PHE A 25 -5.26 -3.77 -14.23
CA PHE A 25 -4.48 -3.17 -13.16
C PHE A 25 -4.75 -1.67 -12.97
N LYS A 26 -5.45 -1.03 -13.91
CA LYS A 26 -5.94 0.34 -13.74
C LYS A 26 -6.99 0.46 -12.62
N TYR A 27 -7.61 -0.65 -12.22
CA TYR A 27 -8.57 -0.69 -11.12
C TYR A 27 -7.91 -0.78 -9.74
N LEU A 28 -6.59 -0.90 -9.65
CA LEU A 28 -5.90 -0.88 -8.35
C LEU A 28 -6.18 0.44 -7.64
N GLN A 29 -6.74 0.38 -6.43
CA GLN A 29 -7.02 1.56 -5.61
C GLN A 29 -5.98 1.78 -4.50
N LEU A 30 -5.37 0.69 -4.02
CA LEU A 30 -4.51 0.70 -2.84
C LEU A 30 -3.26 -0.13 -3.10
N PHE A 31 -2.11 0.40 -2.72
CA PHE A 31 -0.85 -0.33 -2.64
C PHE A 31 -0.49 -0.59 -1.19
N VAL A 32 0.05 -1.77 -0.92
CA VAL A 32 0.62 -2.15 0.38
C VAL A 32 2.09 -2.50 0.15
N ILE A 33 2.98 -1.93 0.96
CA ILE A 33 4.42 -2.22 0.98
C ILE A 33 4.81 -2.69 2.38
N SER A 34 5.59 -3.77 2.45
CA SER A 34 6.07 -4.33 3.71
C SER A 34 7.47 -4.91 3.58
N ASN A 35 8.23 -4.88 4.67
CA ASN A 35 9.46 -5.64 4.84
C ASN A 35 9.36 -6.69 5.97
N GLY A 36 8.15 -6.98 6.44
CA GLY A 36 7.85 -7.89 7.55
C GLY A 36 7.61 -7.18 8.88
N THR A 37 8.42 -6.17 9.22
CA THR A 37 8.36 -5.48 10.53
C THR A 37 7.82 -4.05 10.45
N ASP A 38 7.78 -3.45 9.26
CA ASP A 38 7.03 -2.23 8.97
C ASP A 38 6.20 -2.44 7.70
N THR A 39 4.93 -2.06 7.79
CA THR A 39 3.91 -2.25 6.75
C THR A 39 3.15 -0.96 6.60
N ARG A 40 3.09 -0.48 5.35
CA ARG A 40 2.44 0.79 5.00
C ARG A 40 1.54 0.60 3.79
N TYR A 41 0.49 1.40 3.73
CA TYR A 41 -0.40 1.46 2.58
C TYR A 41 -0.54 2.89 2.05
N PHE A 42 -0.88 3.01 0.78
CA PHE A 42 -1.14 4.30 0.13
C PHE A 42 -2.08 4.13 -1.07
N ALA A 43 -2.79 5.20 -1.42
CA ALA A 43 -3.72 5.20 -2.55
C ALA A 43 -2.97 5.24 -3.89
N ASN A 44 -3.49 4.50 -4.88
CA ASN A 44 -3.04 4.61 -6.27
C ASN A 44 -3.61 5.90 -6.90
N THR A 45 -2.87 7.00 -6.80
CA THR A 45 -3.29 8.30 -7.32
C THR A 45 -2.46 8.74 -8.52
N THR A 46 -3.13 9.31 -9.53
CA THR A 46 -2.48 9.94 -10.70
C THR A 46 -1.96 11.34 -10.39
N LYS A 47 -2.35 11.91 -9.24
CA LYS A 47 -1.91 13.23 -8.78
C LYS A 47 -0.48 13.17 -8.25
N ARG A 48 0.48 13.69 -9.04
CA ARG A 48 1.92 13.61 -8.78
C ARG A 48 2.34 14.30 -7.47
N ASP A 49 1.63 15.35 -7.07
CA ASP A 49 1.79 16.08 -5.80
C ASP A 49 1.45 15.21 -4.57
N LYS A 50 0.64 14.17 -4.75
CA LYS A 50 0.24 13.23 -3.68
C LYS A 50 0.94 11.87 -3.75
N ASN A 51 1.89 11.70 -4.68
CA ASN A 51 2.66 10.47 -4.86
C ASN A 51 4.06 10.59 -4.23
N SER A 52 4.10 11.08 -2.97
CA SER A 52 5.29 11.10 -2.12
C SER A 52 5.22 10.00 -1.08
N PHE A 53 6.38 9.54 -0.62
CA PHE A 53 6.50 8.61 0.51
C PHE A 53 5.82 9.14 1.79
N ASP A 54 5.74 10.46 1.94
CA ASP A 54 5.12 11.12 3.10
C ASP A 54 3.60 10.85 3.21
N PHE A 55 2.96 10.45 2.10
CA PHE A 55 1.55 10.05 2.08
C PHE A 55 1.35 8.55 2.31
N THR A 56 2.41 7.81 2.63
CA THR A 56 2.29 6.42 3.08
C THR A 56 1.85 6.38 4.55
N MET A 57 0.84 5.57 4.84
CA MET A 57 0.23 5.49 6.16
C MET A 57 0.53 4.14 6.79
N ASN A 58 0.76 4.12 8.11
CA ASN A 58 0.67 2.89 8.89
C ASN A 58 -0.80 2.63 9.26
N TRP A 59 -1.17 1.35 9.38
CA TRP A 59 -2.46 1.01 9.99
C TRP A 59 -2.38 1.22 11.50
N ALA A 60 -3.52 1.44 12.14
CA ALA A 60 -3.58 1.70 13.58
C ALA A 60 -4.87 1.17 14.20
N LYS A 61 -4.79 0.88 15.50
CA LYS A 61 -5.96 0.61 16.35
C LYS A 61 -6.73 1.90 16.63
N SER A 62 -7.92 1.78 17.23
CA SER A 62 -8.76 2.92 17.62
C SER A 62 -8.11 3.88 18.62
N ASP A 63 -7.11 3.42 19.37
CA ASP A 63 -6.31 4.23 20.29
C ASP A 63 -5.09 4.90 19.61
N ASN A 64 -5.00 4.84 18.28
CA ASN A 64 -3.89 5.29 17.45
C ASN A 64 -2.57 4.53 17.65
N THR A 65 -2.59 3.36 18.31
CA THR A 65 -1.43 2.49 18.37
C THR A 65 -1.15 1.90 16.99
N LEU A 66 0.07 2.12 16.48
CA LEU A 66 0.46 1.67 15.15
C LEU A 66 0.58 0.15 15.06
N ILE A 67 0.04 -0.41 13.98
CA ILE A 67 0.20 -1.81 13.57
C ILE A 67 1.18 -1.84 12.40
N LYS A 68 2.37 -2.39 12.65
CA LYS A 68 3.49 -2.39 11.70
C LYS A 68 3.88 -3.78 11.21
N ASP A 69 3.79 -4.77 12.09
CA ASP A 69 4.09 -6.16 11.75
C ASP A 69 3.12 -6.67 10.68
N LEU A 70 3.64 -7.38 9.68
CA LEU A 70 2.85 -7.85 8.56
C LEU A 70 1.73 -8.80 9.00
N LYS A 71 1.98 -9.66 10.01
CA LYS A 71 0.97 -10.64 10.47
C LYS A 71 -0.22 -9.92 11.11
N ASP A 72 0.07 -8.97 11.98
CA ASP A 72 -0.96 -8.17 12.66
C ASP A 72 -1.71 -7.27 11.67
N PHE A 73 -1.00 -6.71 10.68
CA PHE A 73 -1.61 -5.95 9.59
C PHE A 73 -2.58 -6.83 8.82
N THR A 74 -2.18 -8.03 8.36
CA THR A 74 -3.07 -8.90 7.58
C THR A 74 -4.31 -9.34 8.37
N ALA A 75 -4.16 -9.60 9.67
CA ALA A 75 -5.26 -10.02 10.53
C ALA A 75 -6.30 -8.91 10.77
N THR A 76 -5.90 -7.64 10.68
CA THR A 76 -6.77 -6.49 11.04
C THR A 76 -7.20 -5.66 9.84
N PHE A 77 -6.41 -5.64 8.77
CA PHE A 77 -6.68 -4.85 7.56
C PHE A 77 -7.57 -5.61 6.56
N PHE A 78 -7.50 -6.94 6.53
CA PHE A 78 -8.32 -7.80 5.66
C PHE A 78 -9.24 -8.72 6.47
N PRO A 79 -10.12 -8.19 7.35
CA PRO A 79 -11.05 -9.05 8.06
C PRO A 79 -11.98 -9.72 7.05
N GLU A 80 -12.06 -11.06 7.09
CA GLU A 80 -13.10 -11.82 6.38
C GLU A 80 -14.46 -11.37 6.91
N THR A 81 -15.12 -10.47 6.17
CA THR A 81 -16.50 -10.11 6.44
C THR A 81 -17.37 -11.16 5.76
N TYR A 82 -17.47 -12.34 6.36
CA TYR A 82 -18.65 -13.17 6.12
C TYR A 82 -19.82 -12.47 6.82
N SER A 83 -20.52 -11.62 6.07
CA SER A 83 -21.90 -11.27 6.39
C SER A 83 -22.73 -12.55 6.21
N ALA A 84 -23.12 -13.15 7.34
CA ALA A 84 -24.23 -14.10 7.38
C ALA A 84 -25.54 -13.40 6.98
#